data_AF-A0A7X9LB42-F1
#
_entry.id   AF-A0A7X9LB42-F1
#
_cell.length_a   1.000
_cell.length_b   1.000
_cell.length_c   1.000
_cell.angle_alpha   90.00
_cell.angle_beta   90.00
_cell.angle_gamma   90.00
#
_symmetry.space_group_name_H-M   'P 1'
#
loop_
_entity.id
_entity.type
_entity.pdbx_description
1 polymer ?
#
loop_
_entity_poly.entity_id
_entity_poly.type
_entity_poly.pdbx_seq_one_letter_code
_entity_poly.pdbx_strand_id
1 'polypeptide(L)'
;MDIADAVLGPAPLILAPALRLIRPLFSEPVQDPLVPWAVPEPPPPQQTEVPARVRRAVAALTAALVEVLRGRRPLAHFEPHAGAEVIDLLARLRAEGATSGIRLASVRVSQPADRAVEATVRFELGRSSRAAALRFARRDGRWRLVAMELALDAGTILRAG
;
A
#
# COMPACT_ATOMS: atom_id res chain seq x y z
N MET A 1 -28.06 37.99 -18.51
CA MET A 1 -27.99 36.51 -18.44
C MET A 1 -27.63 36.20 -17.00
N ASP A 2 -28.64 35.86 -16.22
CA ASP A 2 -28.65 35.85 -14.75
C ASP A 2 -28.51 34.41 -14.24
N ILE A 3 -27.69 34.18 -13.21
CA ILE A 3 -27.25 32.87 -12.70
C ILE A 3 -28.05 32.53 -11.43
N ALA A 4 -29.38 32.58 -11.50
CA ALA A 4 -30.21 32.70 -10.29
C ALA A 4 -31.01 31.46 -9.85
N ASP A 5 -31.04 30.32 -10.55
CA ASP A 5 -31.99 29.25 -10.19
C ASP A 5 -31.39 27.84 -10.05
N ALA A 6 -30.39 27.68 -9.17
CA ALA A 6 -30.01 26.34 -8.68
C ALA A 6 -30.68 26.06 -7.33
N VAL A 7 -31.84 25.39 -7.35
CA VAL A 7 -32.53 24.95 -6.12
C VAL A 7 -31.86 23.69 -5.58
N LEU A 8 -31.35 23.75 -4.35
CA LEU A 8 -30.77 22.62 -3.62
C LEU A 8 -31.90 21.79 -2.97
N GLY A 9 -32.06 20.54 -3.42
CA GLY A 9 -32.85 19.53 -2.72
C GLY A 9 -31.98 18.69 -1.77
N PRO A 10 -32.51 18.21 -0.63
CA PRO A 10 -31.76 17.32 0.26
C PRO A 10 -31.54 15.96 -0.42
N ALA A 11 -30.29 15.51 -0.47
CA ALA A 11 -29.93 14.18 -0.95
C ALA A 11 -30.37 13.12 0.08
N PRO A 12 -30.94 11.98 -0.35
CA PRO A 12 -31.28 10.90 0.56
C PRO A 12 -30.02 10.38 1.26
N LEU A 13 -30.07 10.28 2.59
CA LEU A 13 -29.01 9.77 3.45
C LEU A 13 -28.83 8.26 3.27
N ILE A 14 -28.30 7.82 2.13
CA ILE A 14 -27.71 6.49 2.01
C ILE A 14 -26.51 6.61 1.08
N LEU A 15 -25.32 6.35 1.62
CA LEU A 15 -24.08 5.85 1.00
C LEU A 15 -22.84 6.54 1.59
N ALA A 16 -21.83 5.73 1.86
CA ALA A 16 -20.47 6.08 2.27
C ALA A 16 -19.95 7.36 1.57
N PRO A 17 -19.04 8.15 2.18
CA PRO A 17 -18.61 9.40 1.58
C PRO A 17 -17.95 9.10 0.23
N ALA A 18 -18.69 9.42 -0.84
CA ALA A 18 -18.15 9.48 -2.18
C ALA A 18 -17.15 10.63 -2.18
N LEU A 19 -15.89 10.31 -1.92
CA LEU A 19 -14.77 11.18 -2.22
C LEU A 19 -14.86 11.50 -3.71
N ARG A 20 -15.41 12.68 -4.03
CA ARG A 20 -15.36 13.25 -5.38
C ARG A 20 -13.88 13.42 -5.71
N LEU A 21 -13.37 12.54 -6.56
CA LEU A 21 -12.05 12.70 -7.14
C LEU A 21 -12.14 13.87 -8.12
N ILE A 22 -11.77 15.07 -7.65
CA ILE A 22 -11.63 16.24 -8.51
C ILE A 22 -10.40 15.98 -9.37
N ARG A 23 -10.61 15.69 -10.65
CA ARG A 23 -9.54 15.63 -11.65
C ARG A 23 -8.98 17.06 -11.75
N PRO A 24 -7.71 17.32 -11.44
CA PRO A 24 -7.16 18.65 -11.66
C PRO A 24 -7.23 18.90 -13.17
N LEU A 25 -7.95 19.95 -13.56
CA LEU A 25 -7.76 20.56 -14.86
C LEU A 25 -6.35 21.12 -14.82
N PHE A 26 -5.43 20.51 -15.57
CA PHE A 26 -4.11 21.11 -15.76
C PHE A 26 -4.35 22.48 -16.39
N SER A 27 -4.17 23.53 -15.59
CA SER A 27 -4.08 24.89 -16.12
C SER A 27 -2.88 24.94 -17.05
N GLU A 28 -3.01 25.64 -18.17
CA GLU A 28 -1.85 26.06 -18.96
C GLU A 28 -0.79 26.67 -18.03
N PRO A 29 0.51 26.55 -18.35
CA PRO A 29 1.58 27.03 -17.48
C PRO A 29 1.44 28.54 -17.30
N VAL A 30 0.79 28.94 -16.20
CA VAL A 30 0.91 30.26 -15.62
C VAL A 30 2.39 30.43 -15.35
N GLN A 31 3.01 31.44 -15.96
CA GLN A 31 4.38 31.80 -15.63
C GLN A 31 4.48 31.92 -14.10
N ASP A 32 5.37 31.12 -13.52
CA ASP A 32 5.44 30.93 -12.07
C ASP A 32 5.41 32.30 -11.37
N PRO A 33 4.48 32.55 -10.44
CA PRO A 33 4.56 33.73 -9.62
C PRO A 33 5.91 33.68 -8.89
N LEU A 34 6.71 34.74 -9.03
CA LEU A 34 8.01 34.91 -8.37
C LEU A 34 7.83 34.74 -6.85
N VAL A 35 7.97 33.51 -6.36
CA VAL A 35 8.03 33.21 -4.94
C VAL A 35 9.45 33.55 -4.48
N PRO A 36 9.63 34.49 -3.52
CA PRO A 36 10.95 34.97 -3.09
C PRO A 36 11.78 33.91 -2.34
N TRP A 37 11.23 32.72 -2.15
CA TRP A 37 11.84 31.58 -1.48
C TRP A 37 11.96 30.38 -2.41
N ALA A 38 12.10 30.55 -3.74
CA ALA A 38 12.37 29.45 -4.66
C ALA A 38 13.58 28.61 -4.17
N VAL A 39 13.29 27.63 -3.32
CA VAL A 39 14.26 26.65 -2.85
C VAL A 39 14.53 25.85 -4.11
N PRO A 40 15.79 25.80 -4.59
CA PRO A 40 16.10 24.94 -5.72
C PRO A 40 15.54 23.56 -5.40
N GLU A 41 14.62 23.08 -6.24
CA GLU A 41 14.02 21.77 -6.05
C GLU A 41 15.20 20.79 -5.95
N PRO A 42 15.37 20.11 -4.80
CA PRO A 42 16.47 19.17 -4.68
C PRO A 42 16.34 18.18 -5.83
N PRO A 43 17.45 17.81 -6.50
CA PRO A 43 17.38 16.88 -7.61
C PRO A 43 16.58 15.65 -7.17
N PRO A 44 15.71 15.10 -8.03
CA PRO A 44 14.90 13.95 -7.66
C PRO A 44 15.83 12.90 -7.06
N PRO A 45 15.50 12.32 -5.89
CA PRO A 45 16.39 11.38 -5.23
C PRO A 45 16.77 10.31 -6.24
N GLN A 46 18.08 10.16 -6.49
CA GLN A 46 18.57 9.15 -7.41
C GLN A 46 18.01 7.81 -6.95
N GLN A 47 17.13 7.21 -7.75
CA GLN A 47 16.57 5.90 -7.47
C GLN A 47 17.73 4.92 -7.52
N THR A 48 18.30 4.62 -6.35
CA THR A 48 19.38 3.65 -6.25
C THR A 48 18.85 2.33 -6.80
N GLU A 49 19.52 1.82 -7.83
CA GLU A 49 19.05 0.61 -8.47
C GLU A 49 19.11 -0.55 -7.47
N VAL A 50 17.94 -1.07 -7.10
CA VAL A 50 17.85 -2.19 -6.15
C VAL A 50 18.54 -3.42 -6.76
N PRO A 51 19.52 -4.05 -6.12
CA PRO A 51 20.18 -5.23 -6.70
C PRO A 51 19.18 -6.34 -7.05
N ALA A 52 19.34 -7.00 -8.22
CA ALA A 52 18.40 -8.02 -8.68
C ALA A 52 18.21 -9.20 -7.71
N ARG A 53 19.24 -9.53 -6.92
CA ARG A 53 19.15 -10.52 -5.82
C ARG A 53 18.17 -10.10 -4.72
N VAL A 54 18.16 -8.81 -4.38
CA VAL A 54 17.28 -8.23 -3.36
C VAL A 54 15.85 -8.20 -3.89
N ARG A 55 15.65 -7.72 -5.13
CA ARG A 55 14.33 -7.76 -5.81
C ARG A 55 13.72 -9.16 -5.79
N ARG A 56 14.49 -10.19 -6.18
CA ARG A 56 14.05 -11.59 -6.18
C ARG A 56 13.68 -12.11 -4.78
N ALA A 57 14.52 -11.83 -3.78
CA ALA A 57 14.24 -12.25 -2.40
C ALA A 57 12.95 -11.63 -1.86
N VAL A 58 12.74 -10.33 -2.09
CA VAL A 58 11.56 -9.59 -1.63
C VAL A 58 10.30 -10.07 -2.36
N ALA A 59 10.37 -10.31 -3.67
CA ALA A 59 9.28 -10.89 -4.43
C ALA A 59 8.89 -12.29 -3.92
N ALA A 60 9.86 -13.15 -3.62
CA ALA A 60 9.62 -14.49 -3.06
C ALA A 60 8.98 -14.41 -1.66
N LEU A 61 9.46 -13.53 -0.79
CA LEU A 61 8.87 -13.30 0.53
C LEU A 61 7.44 -12.75 0.43
N THR A 62 7.18 -11.87 -0.54
CA THR A 62 5.86 -11.29 -0.79
C THR A 62 4.89 -12.36 -1.33
N ALA A 63 5.36 -13.26 -2.18
CA ALA A 63 4.57 -14.40 -2.65
C ALA A 63 4.24 -15.36 -1.49
N ALA A 64 5.21 -15.69 -0.63
CA ALA A 64 4.99 -16.53 0.54
C ALA A 64 3.99 -15.89 1.54
N LEU A 65 4.09 -14.58 1.76
CA LEU A 65 3.10 -13.80 2.51
C LEU A 65 1.70 -13.97 1.94
N VAL A 66 1.54 -13.87 0.61
CA VAL A 66 0.24 -14.09 -0.04
C VAL A 66 -0.27 -15.52 0.14
N GLU A 67 0.59 -16.52 0.07
CA GLU A 67 0.20 -17.91 0.37
C GLU A 67 -0.29 -18.08 1.81
N VAL A 68 0.34 -17.41 2.78
CA VAL A 68 -0.09 -17.39 4.19
C VAL A 68 -1.45 -16.74 4.34
N LEU A 69 -1.64 -15.54 3.76
CA LEU A 69 -2.91 -14.81 3.80
C LEU A 69 -4.07 -15.59 3.15
N ARG A 70 -3.77 -16.45 2.17
CA ARG A 70 -4.74 -17.35 1.54
C ARG A 70 -4.95 -18.66 2.30
N GLY A 71 -4.21 -18.90 3.37
CA GLY A 71 -4.23 -20.16 4.12
C GLY A 71 -3.61 -21.35 3.39
N ARG A 72 -2.87 -21.13 2.29
CA ARG A 72 -2.19 -22.18 1.52
C ARG A 72 -0.83 -22.57 2.11
N ARG A 73 -0.20 -21.63 2.82
CA ARG A 73 1.04 -21.84 3.58
C ARG A 73 0.74 -21.72 5.07
N PRO A 74 1.17 -22.68 5.91
CA PRO A 74 1.08 -22.54 7.36
C PRO A 74 1.83 -21.29 7.85
N LEU A 75 1.25 -20.55 8.80
CA LEU A 75 1.86 -19.34 9.36
C LEU A 75 3.24 -19.63 9.97
N ALA A 76 3.38 -20.78 10.65
CA ALA A 76 4.64 -21.25 11.24
C ALA A 76 5.81 -21.33 10.24
N HIS A 77 5.54 -21.59 8.95
CA HIS A 77 6.59 -21.63 7.93
C HIS A 77 7.10 -20.22 7.57
N PHE A 78 6.35 -19.17 7.90
CA PHE A 78 6.70 -17.79 7.60
C PHE A 78 7.28 -17.04 8.81
N GLU A 79 7.08 -17.54 10.03
CA GLU A 79 7.66 -16.98 11.27
C GLU A 79 9.18 -16.69 11.21
N PRO A 80 10.03 -17.55 10.62
CA PRO A 80 11.45 -17.22 10.47
C PRO A 80 11.72 -15.97 9.61
N HIS A 81 10.77 -15.60 8.77
CA HIS A 81 10.87 -14.53 7.78
C HIS A 81 10.12 -13.25 8.16
N ALA A 82 9.51 -13.19 9.33
CA ALA A 82 8.76 -12.02 9.79
C ALA A 82 9.05 -11.68 11.26
N GLY A 83 8.77 -10.43 11.64
CA GLY A 83 8.73 -10.00 13.04
C GLY A 83 7.42 -10.43 13.72
N ALA A 84 7.42 -10.47 15.06
CA ALA A 84 6.28 -10.93 15.86
C ALA A 84 4.99 -10.14 15.56
N GLU A 85 5.06 -8.81 15.53
CA GLU A 85 3.89 -7.96 15.23
C GLU A 85 3.25 -8.27 13.87
N VAL A 86 4.08 -8.56 12.86
CA VAL A 86 3.61 -8.97 11.54
C VAL A 86 2.93 -10.32 11.63
N ILE A 87 3.51 -11.29 12.34
CA ILE A 87 2.90 -12.61 12.52
C ILE A 87 1.53 -12.51 13.21
N ASP A 88 1.41 -11.68 14.24
CA ASP A 88 0.15 -11.45 14.95
C ASP A 88 -0.92 -10.84 14.03
N LEU A 89 -0.53 -9.85 13.21
CA LEU A 89 -1.41 -9.27 12.19
C LEU A 89 -1.89 -10.33 11.18
N LEU A 90 -0.97 -11.16 10.68
CA LEU A 90 -1.31 -12.23 9.74
C LEU A 90 -2.24 -13.29 10.37
N ALA A 91 -2.05 -13.60 11.66
CA ALA A 91 -2.93 -14.50 12.39
C ALA A 91 -4.37 -13.95 12.44
N ARG A 92 -4.54 -12.68 12.80
CA ARG A 92 -5.85 -12.01 12.85
C ARG A 92 -6.55 -11.97 11.48
N LEU A 93 -5.85 -11.47 10.46
CA LEU A 93 -6.38 -11.40 9.08
C LEU A 93 -6.83 -12.77 8.54
N ARG A 94 -6.11 -13.84 8.91
CA ARG A 94 -6.47 -15.22 8.54
C ARG A 94 -7.69 -15.72 9.31
N ALA A 95 -7.78 -15.45 10.60
CA ALA A 95 -8.91 -15.87 11.44
C ALA A 95 -10.22 -15.25 10.96
N GLU A 96 -10.18 -13.99 10.52
CA GLU A 96 -11.34 -13.27 9.96
C GLU A 96 -11.73 -13.74 8.54
N GLY A 97 -10.87 -14.50 7.86
CA GLY A 97 -11.10 -14.98 6.50
C GLY A 97 -11.09 -13.90 5.42
N ALA A 98 -10.83 -12.64 5.78
CA ALA A 98 -10.93 -11.46 4.92
C ALA A 98 -9.98 -11.52 3.70
N THR A 99 -8.89 -12.28 3.79
CA THR A 99 -7.84 -12.31 2.75
C THR A 99 -7.78 -13.61 1.94
N SER A 100 -8.74 -14.53 2.11
CA SER A 100 -8.74 -15.84 1.43
C SER A 100 -8.67 -15.76 -0.11
N GLY A 101 -9.30 -14.73 -0.69
CA GLY A 101 -9.32 -14.46 -2.13
C GLY A 101 -8.20 -13.57 -2.66
N ILE A 102 -7.25 -13.14 -1.81
CA ILE A 102 -6.25 -12.15 -2.19
C ILE A 102 -5.30 -12.67 -3.28
N ARG A 103 -4.97 -11.82 -4.25
CA ARG A 103 -4.00 -12.10 -5.32
C ARG A 103 -2.99 -10.98 -5.42
N LEU A 104 -1.75 -11.34 -5.72
CA LEU A 104 -0.69 -10.38 -5.98
C LEU A 104 -0.82 -9.84 -7.42
N ALA A 105 -0.99 -8.53 -7.58
CA ALA A 105 -1.06 -7.90 -8.89
C ALA A 105 0.26 -7.22 -9.28
N SER A 106 0.90 -6.51 -8.35
CA SER A 106 2.21 -5.89 -8.61
C SER A 106 3.00 -5.66 -7.32
N VAL A 107 4.32 -5.67 -7.43
CA VAL A 107 5.26 -5.27 -6.38
C VAL A 107 6.21 -4.23 -6.94
N ARG A 108 6.36 -3.10 -6.25
CA ARG A 108 7.42 -2.12 -6.50
C ARG A 108 8.36 -2.11 -5.30
N VAL A 109 9.66 -2.15 -5.55
CA VAL A 109 10.68 -2.28 -4.51
C VAL A 109 11.61 -1.08 -4.57
N SER A 110 11.90 -0.49 -3.42
CA SER A 110 12.96 0.50 -3.21
C SER A 110 13.89 0.01 -2.10
N GLN A 111 15.15 0.43 -2.13
CA GLN A 111 16.12 0.10 -1.09
C GLN A 111 16.70 1.39 -0.52
N PRO A 112 16.04 2.01 0.47
CA PRO A 112 16.51 3.28 1.04
C PRO A 112 17.83 3.12 1.83
N ALA A 113 18.19 1.90 2.26
CA ALA A 113 19.47 1.63 2.90
C ALA A 113 19.92 0.16 2.65
N ASP A 114 21.21 -0.13 2.81
CA ASP A 114 21.77 -1.48 2.61
C ASP A 114 21.06 -2.59 3.39
N ARG A 115 20.52 -2.25 4.55
CA ARG A 115 19.84 -3.18 5.47
C ARG A 115 18.34 -2.97 5.55
N ALA A 116 17.76 -2.11 4.70
CA ALA A 116 16.34 -1.80 4.68
C ALA A 116 15.80 -1.79 3.24
N VAL A 117 14.74 -2.55 3.01
CA VAL A 117 14.03 -2.58 1.74
C VAL A 117 12.57 -2.26 2.00
N GLU A 118 12.00 -1.43 1.15
CA GLU A 118 10.58 -1.10 1.19
C GLU A 118 9.92 -1.65 -0.07
N ALA A 119 8.71 -2.16 0.08
CA ALA A 119 7.93 -2.63 -1.05
C ALA A 119 6.49 -2.11 -0.97
N THR A 120 6.05 -1.49 -2.06
CA THR A 120 4.66 -1.15 -2.29
C THR A 120 4.02 -2.28 -3.08
N VAL A 121 3.04 -2.93 -2.48
CA VAL A 121 2.35 -4.07 -3.05
C VAL A 121 0.94 -3.68 -3.42
N ARG A 122 0.50 -4.10 -4.60
CA ARG A 122 -0.89 -4.02 -5.01
C ARG A 122 -1.46 -5.43 -5.04
N PHE A 123 -2.56 -5.59 -4.32
CA PHE A 123 -3.36 -6.79 -4.28
C PHE A 123 -4.69 -6.60 -5.01
N GLU A 124 -5.26 -7.72 -5.43
CA GLU A 124 -6.64 -7.84 -5.88
C GLU A 124 -7.40 -8.72 -4.90
N LEU A 125 -8.59 -8.28 -4.49
CA LEU A 125 -9.49 -9.02 -3.62
C LEU A 125 -10.90 -8.90 -4.20
N GLY A 126 -11.38 -9.96 -4.84
CA GLY A 126 -12.63 -9.91 -5.61
C GLY A 126 -12.51 -8.90 -6.77
N ARG A 127 -13.36 -7.86 -6.75
CA ARG A 127 -13.36 -6.77 -7.76
C ARG A 127 -12.62 -5.52 -7.29
N SER A 128 -12.03 -5.54 -6.10
CA SER A 128 -11.37 -4.39 -5.49
C SER A 128 -9.86 -4.54 -5.51
N SER A 129 -9.15 -3.41 -5.69
CA SER A 129 -7.71 -3.36 -5.50
C SER A 129 -7.38 -2.83 -4.09
N ARG A 130 -6.35 -3.41 -3.47
CA ARG A 130 -5.84 -3.02 -2.15
C ARG A 130 -4.35 -2.75 -2.26
N ALA A 131 -3.88 -1.72 -1.57
CA ALA A 131 -2.46 -1.43 -1.48
C ALA A 131 -1.92 -1.90 -0.13
N ALA A 132 -0.66 -2.32 -0.09
CA ALA A 132 0.07 -2.54 1.14
C ALA A 132 1.48 -1.94 1.04
N ALA A 133 1.95 -1.40 2.16
CA ALA A 133 3.33 -1.01 2.35
C ALA A 133 4.02 -2.06 3.22
N LEU A 134 5.14 -2.59 2.74
CA LEU A 134 5.94 -3.59 3.43
C LEU A 134 7.33 -3.03 3.70
N ARG A 135 7.87 -3.30 4.89
CA ARG A 135 9.26 -2.99 5.22
C ARG A 135 10.00 -4.25 5.60
N PHE A 136 11.11 -4.51 4.92
CA PHE A 136 12.02 -5.62 5.19
C PHE A 136 13.32 -5.09 5.79
N ALA A 137 13.79 -5.74 6.84
CA ALA A 137 15.10 -5.47 7.44
C ALA A 137 16.03 -6.66 7.29
N ARG A 138 17.32 -6.39 7.10
CA ARG A 138 18.35 -7.43 7.05
C ARG A 138 18.90 -7.75 8.44
N ARG A 139 18.54 -8.93 8.95
CA ARG A 139 18.98 -9.49 10.25
C ARG A 139 19.65 -10.85 10.00
N ASP A 140 20.83 -11.06 10.57
CA ASP A 140 21.61 -12.30 10.44
C ASP A 140 21.79 -12.76 8.98
N GLY A 141 22.06 -11.79 8.10
CA GLY A 141 22.25 -12.03 6.67
C GLY A 141 20.96 -12.25 5.87
N ARG A 142 19.81 -12.44 6.53
CA ARG A 142 18.50 -12.74 5.91
C ARG A 142 17.57 -11.52 5.93
N TRP A 143 16.68 -11.44 4.94
CA TRP A 143 15.61 -10.45 4.93
C TRP A 143 14.43 -10.94 5.76
N ARG A 144 13.92 -10.07 6.65
CA ARG A 144 12.74 -10.33 7.47
C ARG A 144 11.74 -9.18 7.28
N LEU A 145 10.47 -9.51 7.10
CA LEU A 145 9.37 -8.55 7.06
C LEU A 145 9.15 -8.02 8.49
N VAL A 146 9.43 -6.74 8.71
CA VAL A 146 9.38 -6.12 10.06
C VAL A 146 8.21 -5.19 10.26
N ALA A 147 7.61 -4.68 9.17
CA ALA A 147 6.38 -3.90 9.24
C ALA A 147 5.54 -4.17 8.00
N MET A 148 4.23 -4.15 8.18
CA MET A 148 3.24 -4.31 7.13
C MET A 148 2.04 -3.44 7.45
N GLU A 149 1.68 -2.58 6.50
CA GLU A 149 0.45 -1.80 6.52
C GLU A 149 -0.39 -2.21 5.33
N LEU A 150 -1.66 -2.54 5.56
CA LEU A 150 -2.60 -2.93 4.52
C LEU A 150 -3.74 -1.93 4.49
N ALA A 151 -3.92 -1.27 3.35
CA ALA A 151 -5.06 -0.39 3.12
C ALA A 151 -6.32 -1.26 2.95
N LEU A 152 -6.99 -1.53 4.07
CA LEU A 152 -8.28 -2.19 4.14
C LEU A 152 -9.40 -1.16 4.01
N ASP A 153 -10.52 -1.54 3.41
CA ASP A 153 -11.72 -0.68 3.45
C ASP A 153 -12.42 -0.78 4.80
N ALA A 154 -13.28 0.19 5.10
CA ALA A 154 -14.03 0.23 6.35
C ALA A 154 -14.84 -1.04 6.60
N GLY A 155 -15.37 -1.67 5.54
CA GLY A 155 -16.13 -2.92 5.64
C GLY A 155 -15.29 -4.12 6.09
N THR A 156 -14.00 -4.12 5.78
CA THR A 156 -13.05 -5.13 6.27
C THR A 156 -12.59 -4.81 7.69
N ILE A 157 -12.34 -3.53 8.00
CA ILE A 157 -11.95 -3.07 9.35
C ILE A 157 -13.05 -3.36 10.39
N LEU A 158 -14.33 -3.17 10.03
CA LEU A 158 -15.49 -3.44 10.89
C LEU A 158 -15.71 -4.93 11.22
N ARG A 159 -15.11 -5.86 10.46
CA ARG A 159 -15.21 -7.31 10.72
C ARG A 159 -13.99 -7.88 11.45
N ALA A 160 -12.97 -7.04 11.64
CA ALA A 160 -11.70 -7.35 12.28
C ALA A 160 -11.60 -6.84 13.72
N GLY A 161 -12.56 -6.03 14.16
CA GLY A 161 -12.66 -5.46 15.50
C GLY A 161 -13.50 -6.29 16.45
#